data_AF-D8KXK1-F1
#
_entry.id   AF-D8KXK1-F1
#
_cell.length_a   1.000
_cell.length_b   1.000
_cell.length_c   1.000
_cell.angle_alpha   90.00
_cell.angle_beta   90.00
_cell.angle_gamma   90.00
#
_symmetry.space_group_name_H-M   'P 1'
#
loop_
_entity.id
_entity.type
_entity.pdbx_description
1 polymer ?
#
loop_
_entity_poly.entity_id
_entity_poly.type
_entity_poly.pdbx_seq_one_letter_code
_entity_poly.pdbx_strand_id
1 'polypeptide(L)' 'NRNAFICLIKYTDGDKRYILHPRGVGVGDIVTSGPDASVSIGNALPL' A
#
# COMPACT_ATOMS: atom_id res chain seq x y z
N ASN A 1 8.85 -16.30 7.54
CA ASN A 1 9.65 -15.77 6.42
C ASN A 1 8.84 -15.96 5.15
N ARG A 2 8.47 -14.89 4.43
CA ARG A 2 7.53 -14.94 3.27
C ARG A 2 8.31 -14.54 2.01
N ASN A 3 8.04 -15.19 0.88
CA ASN A 3 8.78 -15.00 -0.40
C ASN A 3 8.41 -13.70 -1.15
N ALA A 4 7.56 -12.85 -0.56
CA ALA A 4 7.06 -11.63 -1.19
C ALA A 4 7.92 -10.43 -0.80
N PHE A 5 8.16 -9.52 -1.75
CA PHE A 5 8.78 -8.23 -1.47
C PHE A 5 7.89 -7.37 -0.55
N ILE A 6 8.52 -6.48 0.21
CA ILE A 6 7.84 -5.51 1.05
C ILE A 6 8.17 -4.09 0.58
N CYS A 7 7.19 -3.20 0.71
CA CYS A 7 7.36 -1.78 0.46
C CYS A 7 7.28 -1.01 1.77
N LEU A 8 8.12 0.01 1.89
CA LEU A 8 8.02 1.02 2.93
C LEU A 8 7.11 2.14 2.43
N ILE A 9 5.96 2.31 3.08
CA ILE A 9 5.06 3.44 2.83
C ILE A 9 5.19 4.45 3.97
N LYS A 10 5.13 5.73 3.59
CA LYS A 10 5.06 6.85 4.52
C LYS A 10 3.67 7.46 4.42
N TYR A 11 2.94 7.42 5.52
CA TYR A 11 1.65 8.09 5.63
C TYR A 11 1.86 9.60 5.76
N THR A 12 0.80 10.35 5.42
CA THR A 12 0.72 11.81 5.62
C THR A 12 1.00 12.22 7.06
N ASP A 13 0.68 11.33 7.99
CA ASP A 13 0.71 11.56 9.43
C ASP A 13 2.15 11.44 10.00
N GLY A 14 3.12 11.09 9.15
CA GLY A 14 4.53 10.88 9.50
C GLY A 14 4.88 9.43 9.80
N ASP A 15 3.87 8.58 10.01
CA ASP A 15 4.04 7.15 10.25
C ASP A 15 4.61 6.42 9.05
N LYS A 16 5.52 5.48 9.31
CA LYS A 16 6.06 4.56 8.31
C LYS A 16 5.54 3.16 8.59
N ARG A 17 4.96 2.50 7.58
CA ARG A 17 4.55 1.10 7.69
C ARG A 17 5.11 0.29 6.53
N TYR A 18 5.23 -1.01 6.77
CA TYR A 18 5.57 -1.96 5.72
C TYR A 18 4.30 -2.62 5.21
N ILE A 19 4.16 -2.70 3.90
CA ILE A 19 3.11 -3.48 3.23
C ILE A 19 3.74 -4.51 2.33
N LEU A 20 2.98 -5.56 2.00
CA LEU A 20 3.37 -6.48 0.93
C LEU A 20 3.35 -5.70 -0.39
N HIS A 21 4.43 -5.83 -1.16
CA HIS A 21 4.55 -5.19 -2.46
C HIS A 21 3.52 -5.80 -3.44
N PRO A 22 2.51 -5.04 -3.86
CA PRO A 22 1.59 -5.48 -4.89
C PRO A 22 2.33 -5.41 -6.24
N ARG A 23 2.11 -6.41 -7.09
CA ARG A 23 2.73 -6.42 -8.42
C ARG A 23 2.22 -5.24 -9.23
N GLY A 24 3.15 -4.40 -9.71
CA GLY A 24 2.82 -3.24 -10.56
C GLY A 24 2.81 -1.89 -9.83
N VAL A 25 3.08 -1.86 -8.52
CA VAL A 25 3.26 -0.60 -7.77
C VAL A 25 4.70 -0.12 -7.88
N GLY A 26 4.89 1.13 -8.29
CA GLY A 26 6.18 1.81 -8.37
C GLY A 26 6.47 2.70 -7.16
N VAL A 27 7.70 3.24 -7.12
CA VAL A 27 8.05 4.30 -6.15
C VAL A 27 7.36 5.59 -6.58
N GLY A 28 6.56 6.17 -5.69
CA GLY A 28 5.78 7.39 -5.96
C GLY A 28 4.28 7.15 -6.15
N ASP A 29 3.86 5.88 -6.25
CA ASP A 29 2.44 5.54 -6.28
C ASP A 29 1.76 5.82 -4.94
N ILE A 30 0.54 6.32 -5.02
CA ILE A 30 -0.29 6.65 -3.87
C ILE A 30 -1.12 5.42 -3.51
N VAL A 31 -0.89 4.89 -2.30
CA VAL A 31 -1.68 3.79 -1.74
C VAL A 31 -2.59 4.34 -0.66
N THR A 32 -3.89 4.05 -0.77
CA THR A 32 -4.90 4.47 0.19
C THR A 32 -5.66 3.26 0.71
N SER A 33 -5.94 3.27 2.01
CA SER A 33 -6.67 2.21 2.71
C SER A 33 -7.92 2.81 3.31
N GLY A 34 -9.11 2.35 2.90
CA GLY A 34 -10.37 2.88 3.41
C GLY A 34 -11.58 2.52 2.54
N PRO A 35 -12.81 2.76 3.04
CA PRO A 35 -14.05 2.54 2.28
C PRO A 35 -14.14 3.45 1.04
N ASP A 36 -13.53 4.62 1.09
CA ASP A 36 -13.47 5.57 -0.03
C ASP A 36 -12.27 5.34 -0.96
N ALA A 37 -11.46 4.31 -0.70
CA ALA A 37 -10.28 4.04 -1.52
C ALA A 37 -10.71 3.55 -2.92
N SER A 38 -10.11 4.12 -3.97
CA SER A 38 -10.37 3.68 -5.34
C SER A 38 -9.93 2.22 -5.53
N VAL A 39 -10.62 1.47 -6.39
CA VAL A 39 -10.22 0.10 -6.77
C VAL A 39 -9.02 0.18 -7.71
N SER A 40 -7.86 0.48 -7.12
CA SER A 40 -6.58 0.62 -7.79
C SER A 40 -5.56 -0.32 -7.13
N ILE A 41 -4.53 -0.69 -7.89
CA ILE A 41 -3.52 -1.64 -7.43
C ILE A 41 -2.84 -1.08 -6.17
N GLY A 42 -2.90 -1.83 -5.07
CA GLY A 42 -2.32 -1.46 -3.78
C GLY A 42 -3.32 -0.93 -2.74
N ASN A 43 -4.50 -0.48 -3.17
CA ASN A 43 -5.52 0.01 -2.24
C ASN A 43 -6.23 -1.12 -1.50
N ALA A 44 -6.54 -0.90 -0.23
CA ALA A 44 -7.25 -1.84 0.62
C ALA A 44 -8.67 -1.33 0.89
N LEU A 45 -9.67 -2.14 0.50
CA LEU A 45 -11.08 -1.87 0.78
C LEU A 45 -11.58 -2.78 1.92
N PRO A 46 -12.47 -2.28 2.80
CA PRO A 46 -13.20 -3.12 3.73
C PRO A 46 -14.12 -4.10 2.96
N LEU A 47 -14.30 -5.30 3.52
CA LEU A 47 -15.09 -6.39 2.95
C LEU A 47 -16.60 -6.19 3.18
#